data_AF-A0AAV0JS48-F1
#
_entry.id   AF-A0AAV0JS48-F1
#
_cell.length_a   1.000
_cell.length_b   1.000
_cell.length_c   1.000
_cell.angle_alpha   90.00
_cell.angle_beta   90.00
_cell.angle_gamma   90.00
#
_symmetry.space_group_name_H-M   'P 1'
#
loop_
_entity.id
_entity.type
_entity.pdbx_description
1 polymer ?
#
loop_
_entity_poly.entity_id
_entity_poly.type
_entity_poly.pdbx_seq_one_letter_code
_entity_poly.pdbx_strand_id
1 'polypeptide(L)'
;MPFGEMTITLHDVAFLLKIRVDGELLAAPARGDPSFVSGIVALLGISDKNEMAVPSRGLRWYEGGGMLVDEAMARVSASSDESVEARCYLLCLIGSTLFVDKSYDRVRGWLYSYFRDLAMVGKYAWGAGALAWMYRQLGRSSRAGSGGFSGCLTLLQAWIYEYFPSLRINRRAPEPMTEGGPFARRWEGPIRGGDLQRKLDHYRRLLDGFTAAHVDWLPFGANPSRAFPRSLYRGVIRVYDVAETYDPSRVLRQFGYRQVIPDPVI
;
A
#
# COMPACT_ATOMS: atom_id res chain seq x y z
N MET A 1 9.46 5.71 23.27
CA MET A 1 10.56 4.92 22.65
C MET A 1 11.79 5.81 22.48
N PRO A 2 12.99 5.41 22.94
CA PRO A 2 14.21 6.12 22.58
C PRO A 2 14.38 6.04 21.05
N PHE A 3 14.50 7.21 20.44
CA PHE A 3 14.37 7.48 19.01
C PHE A 3 15.40 6.71 18.16
N GLY A 4 14.96 6.19 17.01
CA GLY A 4 15.73 5.32 16.09
C GLY A 4 14.83 4.23 15.49
N GLU A 5 13.78 4.64 14.78
CA GLU A 5 13.64 4.52 13.32
C GLU A 5 13.34 3.07 12.93
N MET A 6 12.08 2.68 13.09
CA MET A 6 11.51 1.50 12.45
C MET A 6 10.52 2.00 11.42
N THR A 7 10.47 1.37 10.26
CA THR A 7 9.55 1.72 9.19
C THR A 7 9.17 0.49 8.39
N ILE A 8 8.16 0.61 7.56
CA ILE A 8 7.85 -0.43 6.57
C ILE A 8 8.93 -0.35 5.49
N THR A 9 9.55 -1.47 5.14
CA THR A 9 10.64 -1.58 4.16
C THR A 9 10.22 -2.37 2.94
N LEU A 10 11.05 -2.41 1.89
CA LEU A 10 10.72 -3.17 0.68
C LEU A 10 10.63 -4.68 0.96
N HIS A 11 11.47 -5.26 1.83
CA HIS A 11 11.33 -6.68 2.17
C HIS A 11 10.03 -6.94 2.92
N ASP A 12 9.58 -6.00 3.78
CA ASP A 12 8.28 -6.13 4.46
C ASP A 12 7.17 -6.26 3.42
N VAL A 13 7.14 -5.40 2.40
CA VAL A 13 6.15 -5.46 1.32
C VAL A 13 6.21 -6.81 0.59
N ALA A 14 7.42 -7.27 0.27
CA ALA A 14 7.61 -8.51 -0.46
C ALA A 14 7.21 -9.76 0.34
N PHE A 15 7.51 -9.82 1.64
CA PHE A 15 7.09 -10.92 2.50
C PHE A 15 5.60 -10.87 2.84
N LEU A 16 5.10 -9.69 3.22
CA LEU A 16 3.73 -9.51 3.70
C LEU A 16 2.70 -9.65 2.59
N LEU A 17 2.93 -9.02 1.44
CA LEU A 17 1.95 -8.95 0.35
C LEU A 17 2.29 -9.87 -0.83
N LYS A 18 3.53 -10.36 -0.95
CA LYS A 18 4.00 -11.15 -2.11
C LYS A 18 3.78 -10.45 -3.45
N ILE A 19 3.90 -9.13 -3.45
CA ILE A 19 3.90 -8.32 -4.68
C ILE A 19 5.31 -7.87 -5.02
N ARG A 20 5.55 -7.62 -6.31
CA ARG A 20 6.87 -7.28 -6.84
C ARG A 20 7.31 -5.90 -6.35
N VAL A 21 8.52 -5.81 -5.78
CA VAL A 21 9.10 -4.56 -5.24
C VAL A 21 10.08 -3.89 -6.20
N ASP A 22 10.37 -4.52 -7.32
CA ASP A 22 11.27 -4.08 -8.38
C ASP A 22 10.65 -4.29 -9.77
N GLY A 23 11.31 -3.80 -10.81
CA GLY A 23 10.80 -3.84 -12.18
C GLY A 23 10.37 -2.46 -12.68
N GLU A 24 9.36 -2.44 -13.54
CA GLU A 24 8.98 -1.24 -14.27
C GLU A 24 8.37 -0.17 -13.37
N LEU A 25 8.72 1.07 -13.68
CA LEU A 25 8.39 2.21 -12.84
C LEU A 25 6.95 2.66 -13.06
N LEU A 26 6.20 2.83 -11.97
CA LEU A 26 4.87 3.44 -12.00
C LEU A 26 5.00 4.96 -12.18
N ALA A 27 5.38 5.38 -13.40
CA ALA A 27 5.62 6.77 -13.76
C ALA A 27 4.32 7.54 -14.03
N ALA A 28 4.26 8.81 -13.62
CA ALA A 28 3.12 9.66 -13.97
C ALA A 28 2.96 9.80 -15.49
N PRO A 29 1.76 9.58 -16.05
CA PRO A 29 1.46 10.01 -17.42
C PRO A 29 1.70 11.51 -17.56
N ALA A 30 2.03 11.94 -18.79
CA ALA A 30 2.17 13.36 -19.11
C ALA A 30 0.86 14.10 -18.76
N ARG A 31 0.97 15.14 -17.92
CA ARG A 31 -0.20 15.92 -17.50
C ARG A 31 -0.87 16.57 -18.71
N GLY A 32 -2.18 16.40 -18.81
CA GLY A 32 -2.99 17.06 -19.84
C GLY A 32 -2.98 16.39 -21.22
N ASP A 33 -2.41 15.18 -21.36
CA ASP A 33 -2.45 14.44 -22.62
C ASP A 33 -3.89 14.02 -22.98
N PRO A 34 -4.51 14.55 -24.05
CA PRO A 34 -5.86 14.18 -24.45
C PRO A 34 -5.98 12.70 -24.86
N SER A 35 -4.87 12.08 -25.29
CA SER A 35 -4.82 10.66 -25.63
C SER A 35 -4.90 9.77 -24.40
N PHE A 36 -4.52 10.28 -23.22
CA PHE A 36 -4.69 9.58 -21.94
C PHE A 36 -6.18 9.41 -21.61
N VAL A 37 -6.96 10.49 -21.73
CA VAL A 37 -8.41 10.47 -21.48
C VAL A 37 -9.15 9.62 -22.50
N SER A 38 -8.84 9.79 -23.79
CA SER A 38 -9.45 8.97 -24.84
C SER A 38 -9.08 7.50 -24.70
N GLY A 39 -7.87 7.21 -24.24
CA GLY A 39 -7.43 5.86 -23.90
C GLY A 39 -8.28 5.26 -22.78
N ILE A 40 -8.48 6.00 -21.68
CA ILE A 40 -9.34 5.59 -20.55
C ILE A 40 -10.72 5.16 -21.00
N VAL A 41 -11.37 6.02 -21.78
CA VAL A 41 -12.71 5.78 -22.29
C VAL A 41 -12.76 4.50 -23.13
N ALA A 42 -11.81 4.34 -24.04
CA ALA A 42 -11.77 3.19 -24.94
C ALA A 42 -11.56 1.85 -24.22
N LEU A 43 -10.56 1.71 -23.33
CA LEU A 43 -10.31 0.40 -22.69
C LEU A 43 -11.18 0.14 -21.46
N LEU A 44 -12.00 1.09 -21.01
CA LEU A 44 -13.05 0.86 -20.01
C LEU A 44 -14.45 0.68 -20.64
N GLY A 45 -14.57 0.76 -21.97
CA GLY A 45 -15.86 0.63 -22.65
C GLY A 45 -16.86 1.75 -22.32
N ILE A 46 -16.37 2.94 -21.96
CA ILE A 46 -17.22 4.10 -21.62
C ILE A 46 -17.76 4.69 -22.92
N SER A 47 -19.09 4.83 -23.02
CA SER A 47 -19.74 5.31 -24.24
C SER A 47 -19.89 6.83 -24.25
N ASP A 48 -20.19 7.45 -23.09
CA ASP A 48 -20.26 8.90 -22.94
C ASP A 48 -19.16 9.43 -22.01
N LYS A 49 -18.38 10.41 -22.50
CA LYS A 49 -17.37 11.11 -21.70
C LYS A 49 -17.97 11.86 -20.49
N ASN A 50 -19.26 12.17 -20.51
CA ASN A 50 -19.96 12.75 -19.37
C ASN A 50 -20.07 11.77 -18.18
N GLU A 51 -19.97 10.45 -18.42
CA GLU A 51 -19.86 9.45 -17.34
C GLU A 51 -18.58 9.66 -16.51
N MET A 52 -17.54 10.29 -17.08
CA MET A 52 -16.29 10.59 -16.38
C MET A 52 -16.37 11.78 -15.42
N ALA A 53 -17.51 12.48 -15.36
CA ALA A 53 -17.71 13.56 -14.40
C ALA A 53 -18.04 12.99 -13.02
N VAL A 54 -17.43 13.53 -11.96
CA VAL A 54 -17.84 13.23 -10.58
C VAL A 54 -18.87 14.28 -10.15
N PRO A 55 -20.18 13.94 -10.08
CA PRO A 55 -21.22 14.94 -9.85
C PRO A 55 -21.07 15.69 -8.52
N SER A 56 -20.48 15.04 -7.51
CA SER A 56 -20.31 15.59 -6.17
C SER A 56 -19.10 16.51 -5.97
N ARG A 57 -18.15 16.54 -6.91
CA ARG A 57 -16.91 17.36 -6.78
C ARG A 57 -16.66 18.32 -7.93
N GLY A 58 -17.43 18.24 -9.01
CA GLY A 58 -17.17 19.03 -10.23
C GLY A 58 -15.83 18.70 -10.89
N LEU A 59 -15.19 17.59 -10.51
CA LEU A 59 -13.92 17.11 -11.06
C LEU A 59 -14.17 15.88 -11.92
N ARG A 60 -13.36 15.68 -12.94
CA ARG A 60 -13.39 14.43 -13.73
C ARG A 60 -12.54 13.35 -13.08
N TRP A 61 -12.78 12.09 -13.46
CA TRP A 61 -12.07 10.93 -12.88
C TRP A 61 -10.54 11.06 -12.95
N TYR A 62 -10.03 11.54 -14.09
CA TYR A 62 -8.61 11.74 -14.36
C TYR A 62 -8.03 13.04 -13.81
N GLU A 63 -8.87 13.96 -13.33
CA GLU A 63 -8.48 15.22 -12.68
C GLU A 63 -8.45 15.10 -11.15
N GLY A 64 -8.32 13.87 -10.65
CA GLY A 64 -8.31 13.57 -9.22
C GLY A 64 -9.69 13.33 -8.61
N GLY A 65 -10.76 13.33 -9.42
CA GLY A 65 -12.10 12.92 -8.98
C GLY A 65 -12.22 11.43 -8.67
N GLY A 66 -11.46 10.58 -9.37
CA GLY A 66 -11.52 9.12 -9.26
C GLY A 66 -12.83 8.51 -9.79
N MET A 67 -12.77 7.23 -10.16
CA MET A 67 -13.95 6.44 -10.53
C MET A 67 -14.52 5.77 -9.28
N LEU A 68 -15.85 5.69 -9.16
CA LEU A 68 -16.50 4.95 -8.08
C LEU A 68 -16.22 3.45 -8.21
N VAL A 69 -15.90 2.79 -7.09
CA VAL A 69 -15.65 1.35 -7.05
C VAL A 69 -16.89 0.59 -7.53
N ASP A 70 -18.08 0.95 -7.07
CA ASP A 70 -19.33 0.31 -7.49
C ASP A 70 -19.57 0.45 -9.01
N GLU A 71 -19.22 1.60 -9.57
CA GLU A 71 -19.38 1.89 -11.00
C GLU A 71 -18.38 1.10 -11.87
N ALA A 72 -17.17 0.91 -11.35
CA ALA A 72 -16.16 0.07 -11.96
C ALA A 72 -16.55 -1.42 -11.88
N MET A 73 -17.08 -1.87 -10.75
CA MET A 73 -17.58 -3.24 -10.57
C MET A 73 -18.83 -3.53 -11.40
N ALA A 74 -19.72 -2.55 -11.57
CA ALA A 74 -20.86 -2.67 -12.48
C ALA A 74 -20.39 -2.92 -13.93
N ARG A 75 -19.30 -2.28 -14.35
CA ARG A 75 -18.69 -2.51 -15.68
C ARG A 75 -18.02 -3.87 -15.81
N VAL A 76 -17.41 -4.40 -14.74
CA VAL A 76 -16.93 -5.79 -14.70
C VAL A 76 -18.09 -6.74 -15.02
N SER A 77 -19.23 -6.58 -14.33
CA SER A 77 -20.39 -7.46 -14.50
C SER A 77 -21.15 -7.29 -15.82
N ALA A 78 -21.08 -6.11 -16.44
CA ALA A 78 -21.87 -5.76 -17.64
C ALA A 78 -21.11 -5.93 -18.96
N SER A 79 -19.78 -5.99 -18.94
CA SER A 79 -18.95 -6.09 -20.14
C SER A 79 -18.97 -7.52 -20.70
N SER A 80 -19.14 -7.67 -22.02
CA SER A 80 -18.90 -8.93 -22.73
C SER A 80 -17.45 -9.10 -23.20
N ASP A 81 -16.62 -8.06 -23.05
CA ASP A 81 -15.19 -8.07 -23.37
C ASP A 81 -14.38 -8.41 -22.10
N GLU A 82 -13.79 -9.60 -22.07
CA GLU A 82 -12.93 -10.10 -20.99
C GLU A 82 -11.74 -9.17 -20.69
N SER A 83 -11.23 -8.47 -21.70
CA SER A 83 -10.12 -7.53 -21.54
C SER A 83 -10.57 -6.28 -20.78
N VAL A 84 -11.78 -5.78 -21.04
CA VAL A 84 -12.38 -4.68 -20.28
C VAL A 84 -12.68 -5.13 -18.86
N GLU A 85 -13.25 -6.33 -18.70
CA GLU A 85 -13.54 -6.93 -17.39
C GLU A 85 -12.27 -7.01 -16.53
N ALA A 86 -11.20 -7.60 -17.07
CA ALA A 86 -9.92 -7.75 -16.39
C ALA A 86 -9.31 -6.39 -15.98
N ARG A 87 -9.37 -5.38 -16.85
CA ARG A 87 -8.86 -4.03 -16.55
C ARG A 87 -9.65 -3.35 -15.43
N CYS A 88 -10.98 -3.41 -15.47
CA CYS A 88 -11.85 -2.86 -14.43
C CYS A 88 -11.62 -3.57 -13.09
N TYR A 89 -11.55 -4.91 -13.12
CA TYR A 89 -11.28 -5.71 -11.93
C TYR A 89 -9.92 -5.37 -11.31
N LEU A 90 -8.84 -5.33 -12.11
CA LEU A 90 -7.49 -4.98 -11.63
C LEU A 90 -7.43 -3.55 -11.10
N LEU A 91 -8.12 -2.61 -11.73
CA LEU A 91 -8.21 -1.22 -11.28
C LEU A 91 -8.90 -1.13 -9.91
N CYS A 92 -10.03 -1.81 -9.73
CA CYS A 92 -10.69 -1.95 -8.43
C CYS A 92 -9.78 -2.61 -7.40
N LEU A 93 -9.21 -3.77 -7.73
CA LEU A 93 -8.39 -4.54 -6.81
C LEU A 93 -7.19 -3.74 -6.33
N ILE A 94 -6.38 -3.20 -7.24
CA ILE A 94 -5.16 -2.47 -6.88
C ILE A 94 -5.49 -1.10 -6.26
N GLY A 95 -6.46 -0.38 -6.81
CA GLY A 95 -6.88 0.92 -6.30
C GLY A 95 -7.43 0.86 -4.88
N SER A 96 -8.27 -0.13 -4.60
CA SER A 96 -8.94 -0.31 -3.31
C SER A 96 -8.14 -1.12 -2.29
N THR A 97 -6.94 -1.61 -2.63
CA THR A 97 -6.06 -2.31 -1.68
C THR A 97 -4.72 -1.61 -1.45
N LEU A 98 -4.04 -1.13 -2.51
CA LEU A 98 -2.70 -0.54 -2.40
C LEU A 98 -2.73 0.99 -2.31
N PHE A 99 -3.66 1.63 -3.03
CA PHE A 99 -3.70 3.09 -3.21
C PHE A 99 -4.98 3.75 -2.69
N VAL A 100 -5.59 3.11 -1.69
CA VAL A 100 -6.83 3.53 -1.05
C VAL A 100 -6.77 4.99 -0.65
N ASP A 101 -7.84 5.74 -0.91
CA ASP A 101 -7.98 7.11 -0.46
C ASP A 101 -8.77 7.21 0.86
N LYS A 102 -9.26 8.40 1.23
CA LYS A 102 -9.99 8.60 2.48
C LYS A 102 -11.49 8.29 2.36
N SER A 103 -12.03 8.30 1.15
CA SER A 103 -13.46 8.08 0.94
C SER A 103 -13.78 6.60 0.76
N TYR A 104 -12.79 5.76 0.44
CA TYR A 104 -12.90 4.30 0.31
C TYR A 104 -13.89 3.82 -0.76
N ASP A 105 -14.55 4.75 -1.45
CA ASP A 105 -15.55 4.53 -2.48
C ASP A 105 -14.97 4.69 -3.90
N ARG A 106 -13.70 5.09 -4.03
CA ARG A 106 -13.10 5.53 -5.29
C ARG A 106 -11.72 4.96 -5.55
N VAL A 107 -11.46 4.72 -6.83
CA VAL A 107 -10.15 4.38 -7.38
C VAL A 107 -9.57 5.53 -8.18
N ARG A 108 -8.25 5.70 -8.09
CA ARG A 108 -7.55 6.82 -8.72
C ARG A 108 -7.43 6.61 -10.23
N GLY A 109 -7.91 7.58 -11.02
CA GLY A 109 -7.91 7.47 -12.49
C GLY A 109 -6.53 7.27 -13.12
N TRP A 110 -5.44 7.75 -12.48
CA TRP A 110 -4.09 7.55 -13.01
C TRP A 110 -3.64 6.09 -13.02
N LEU A 111 -4.21 5.22 -12.17
CA LEU A 111 -3.88 3.78 -12.13
C LEU A 111 -4.19 3.08 -13.45
N TYR A 112 -5.20 3.58 -14.16
CA TYR A 112 -5.62 3.01 -15.42
C TYR A 112 -4.50 2.89 -16.46
N SER A 113 -3.56 3.86 -16.49
CA SER A 113 -2.43 3.84 -17.44
C SER A 113 -1.66 2.51 -17.42
N TYR A 114 -1.60 1.86 -16.26
CA TYR A 114 -0.84 0.63 -16.06
C TYR A 114 -1.61 -0.64 -16.44
N PHE A 115 -2.92 -0.54 -16.72
CA PHE A 115 -3.75 -1.66 -17.16
C PHE A 115 -3.98 -1.67 -18.67
N ARG A 116 -3.42 -0.71 -19.42
CA ARG A 116 -3.53 -0.66 -20.88
C ARG A 116 -3.03 -1.95 -21.51
N ASP A 117 -1.81 -2.33 -21.14
CA ASP A 117 -1.18 -3.60 -21.52
C ASP A 117 -1.18 -4.54 -20.31
N LEU A 118 -2.09 -5.52 -20.33
CA LEU A 118 -2.21 -6.53 -19.28
C LEU A 118 -0.93 -7.36 -19.11
N ALA A 119 -0.14 -7.55 -20.16
CA ALA A 119 1.14 -8.28 -20.08
C ALA A 119 2.22 -7.51 -19.30
N MET A 120 2.05 -6.19 -19.14
CA MET A 120 2.95 -5.36 -18.34
C MET A 120 2.54 -5.28 -16.87
N VAL A 121 1.28 -5.57 -16.52
CA VAL A 121 0.76 -5.43 -15.15
C VAL A 121 1.63 -6.16 -14.14
N GLY A 122 1.98 -7.42 -14.40
CA GLY A 122 2.84 -8.22 -13.52
C GLY A 122 4.30 -7.77 -13.46
N LYS A 123 4.73 -6.83 -14.32
CA LYS A 123 6.12 -6.37 -14.44
C LYS A 123 6.42 -5.08 -13.68
N TYR A 124 5.39 -4.32 -13.30
CA TYR A 124 5.55 -3.09 -12.53
C TYR A 124 5.99 -3.37 -11.09
N ALA A 125 6.76 -2.45 -10.53
CA ALA A 125 7.19 -2.43 -9.14
C ALA A 125 6.07 -1.98 -8.19
N TRP A 126 4.92 -2.67 -8.21
CA TRP A 126 3.72 -2.36 -7.42
C TRP A 126 4.02 -2.19 -5.93
N GLY A 127 4.92 -3.02 -5.39
CA GLY A 127 5.32 -2.97 -3.99
C GLY A 127 6.11 -1.72 -3.63
N ALA A 128 7.06 -1.29 -4.46
CA ALA A 128 7.78 -0.03 -4.24
C ALA A 128 6.84 1.18 -4.38
N GLY A 129 5.93 1.14 -5.35
CA GLY A 129 4.94 2.19 -5.52
C GLY A 129 3.96 2.27 -4.34
N ALA A 130 3.46 1.13 -3.87
CA ALA A 130 2.62 1.05 -2.68
C ALA A 130 3.36 1.58 -1.45
N LEU A 131 4.66 1.27 -1.29
CA LEU A 131 5.45 1.78 -0.18
C LEU A 131 5.64 3.31 -0.25
N ALA A 132 5.94 3.85 -1.43
CA ALA A 132 6.04 5.30 -1.63
C ALA A 132 4.72 6.00 -1.27
N TRP A 133 3.60 5.43 -1.71
CA TRP A 133 2.27 5.92 -1.34
C TRP A 133 2.05 5.85 0.18
N MET A 134 2.40 4.73 0.81
CA MET A 134 2.28 4.52 2.25
C MET A 134 3.06 5.55 3.05
N TYR A 135 4.32 5.83 2.70
CA TYR A 135 5.13 6.85 3.36
C TYR A 135 4.46 8.23 3.30
N ARG A 136 3.99 8.63 2.11
CA ARG A 136 3.24 9.88 1.94
C ARG A 136 1.99 9.94 2.82
N GLN A 137 1.21 8.85 2.88
CA GLN A 137 -0.03 8.84 3.66
C GLN A 137 0.23 8.81 5.16
N LEU A 138 1.19 8.01 5.64
CA LEU A 138 1.60 8.00 7.04
C LEU A 138 2.07 9.39 7.49
N GLY A 139 2.88 10.08 6.67
CA GLY A 139 3.34 11.44 6.94
C GLY A 139 2.23 12.50 6.89
N ARG A 140 1.12 12.24 6.19
CA ARG A 140 -0.09 13.10 6.22
C ARG A 140 -0.96 12.80 7.42
N SER A 141 -1.16 11.52 7.73
CA SER A 141 -2.02 11.06 8.82
C SER A 141 -1.45 11.34 10.21
N SER A 142 -0.13 11.49 10.34
CA SER A 142 0.52 11.87 11.59
C SER A 142 0.36 13.34 11.97
N ARG A 143 -0.12 14.19 11.05
CA ARG A 143 -0.30 15.63 11.30
C ARG A 143 -1.57 15.87 12.14
N ALA A 144 -1.50 16.88 13.01
CA ALA A 144 -2.66 17.32 13.80
C ALA A 144 -3.84 17.65 12.88
N GLY A 145 -5.04 17.19 13.25
CA GLY A 145 -6.27 17.39 12.49
C GLY A 145 -6.51 16.40 11.33
N SER A 146 -5.65 15.40 11.12
CA SER A 146 -5.99 14.34 10.14
C SER A 146 -7.13 13.46 10.66
N GLY A 147 -8.29 13.51 9.99
CA GLY A 147 -9.46 12.69 10.31
C GLY A 147 -9.42 11.23 9.82
N GLY A 148 -8.29 10.73 9.33
CA GLY A 148 -8.20 9.35 8.85
C GLY A 148 -6.87 8.97 8.19
N PHE A 149 -6.78 7.68 7.86
CA PHE A 149 -5.66 7.05 7.16
C PHE A 149 -6.09 6.65 5.74
N SER A 150 -5.11 6.61 4.83
CA SER A 150 -5.25 6.18 3.44
C SER A 150 -4.04 5.34 3.07
N GLY A 151 -4.17 4.46 2.07
CA GLY A 151 -3.14 3.51 1.67
C GLY A 151 -3.45 2.07 2.10
N CYS A 152 -2.45 1.20 1.99
CA CYS A 152 -2.61 -0.23 2.21
C CYS A 152 -2.70 -0.59 3.70
N LEU A 153 -3.93 -0.68 4.22
CA LEU A 153 -4.17 -1.03 5.62
C LEU A 153 -3.69 -2.45 5.97
N THR A 154 -3.86 -3.41 5.05
CA THR A 154 -3.37 -4.79 5.20
C THR A 154 -1.87 -4.82 5.47
N LEU A 155 -1.09 -4.02 4.72
CA LEU A 155 0.36 -3.91 4.91
C LEU A 155 0.70 -3.34 6.29
N LEU A 156 0.04 -2.24 6.70
CA LEU A 156 0.28 -1.62 7.99
C LEU A 156 -0.05 -2.56 9.15
N GLN A 157 -1.22 -3.20 9.11
CA GLN A 157 -1.66 -4.12 10.16
C GLN A 157 -0.76 -5.35 10.26
N ALA A 158 -0.48 -6.00 9.13
CA ALA A 158 0.39 -7.17 9.12
C ALA A 158 1.80 -6.83 9.59
N TRP A 159 2.35 -5.68 9.17
CA TRP A 159 3.63 -5.19 9.67
C TRP A 159 3.62 -4.98 11.18
N ILE A 160 2.57 -4.36 11.73
CA ILE A 160 2.43 -4.21 13.19
C ILE A 160 2.44 -5.59 13.88
N TYR A 161 1.70 -6.56 13.35
CA TYR A 161 1.59 -7.88 14.00
C TYR A 161 2.86 -8.71 13.90
N GLU A 162 3.62 -8.60 12.82
CA GLU A 162 4.92 -9.27 12.72
C GLU A 162 5.91 -8.69 13.74
N TYR A 163 6.09 -7.36 13.76
CA TYR A 163 7.12 -6.69 14.57
C TYR A 163 6.74 -6.49 16.04
N PHE A 164 5.45 -6.46 16.40
CA PHE A 164 4.99 -6.23 17.77
C PHE A 164 4.12 -7.40 18.28
N PRO A 165 4.72 -8.46 18.85
CA PRO A 165 4.00 -9.63 19.31
C PRO A 165 2.85 -9.35 20.30
N SER A 166 2.98 -8.33 21.15
CA SER A 166 1.95 -7.94 22.11
C SER A 166 0.71 -7.28 21.48
N LEU A 167 0.79 -6.84 20.22
CA LEU A 167 -0.32 -6.22 19.49
C LEU A 167 -1.09 -7.19 18.58
N ARG A 168 -0.67 -8.47 18.49
CA ARG A 168 -1.29 -9.47 17.63
C ARG A 168 -2.77 -9.72 18.01
N ILE A 169 -3.66 -9.70 17.01
CA ILE A 169 -5.10 -10.01 17.19
C ILE A 169 -5.31 -11.44 17.72
N ASN A 170 -4.46 -12.39 17.27
CA ASN A 170 -4.46 -13.77 17.70
C ASN A 170 -3.17 -14.07 18.45
N ARG A 171 -3.28 -14.37 19.76
CA ARG A 171 -2.13 -14.79 20.60
C ARG A 171 -1.65 -16.21 20.32
N ARG A 172 -2.31 -16.93 19.41
CA ARG A 172 -1.84 -18.26 18.97
C ARG A 172 -0.57 -18.06 18.15
N ALA A 173 0.32 -19.05 18.19
CA ALA A 173 1.47 -19.08 17.31
C ALA A 173 0.99 -18.97 15.86
N PRO A 174 1.65 -18.17 14.99
CA PRO A 174 1.30 -18.12 13.59
C PRO A 174 1.35 -19.53 13.01
N GLU A 175 0.36 -19.91 12.21
CA GLU A 175 0.40 -21.21 11.54
C GLU A 175 1.66 -21.30 10.66
N PRO A 176 2.33 -22.48 10.62
CA PRO A 176 3.44 -22.70 9.70
C PRO A 176 2.94 -22.48 8.27
N MET A 177 3.74 -21.76 7.48
CA MET A 177 3.33 -21.30 6.15
C MET A 177 3.03 -22.45 5.21
N THR A 178 2.06 -22.24 4.32
CA THR A 178 2.10 -22.84 2.99
C THR A 178 3.23 -22.19 2.21
N GLU A 179 4.14 -22.99 1.64
CA GLU A 179 5.27 -22.48 0.85
C GLU A 179 4.79 -21.49 -0.23
N GLY A 180 5.35 -20.27 -0.21
CA GLY A 180 5.12 -19.24 -1.24
C GLY A 180 4.03 -18.19 -0.96
N GLY A 181 3.14 -18.38 0.03
CA GLY A 181 2.02 -17.46 0.29
C GLY A 181 2.37 -16.13 1.02
N PRO A 182 1.49 -15.11 0.97
CA PRO A 182 1.69 -13.83 1.66
C PRO A 182 1.55 -13.96 3.17
N PHE A 183 2.52 -13.39 3.91
CA PHE A 183 2.56 -13.47 5.37
C PHE A 183 1.37 -12.77 6.03
N ALA A 184 0.80 -11.75 5.37
CA ALA A 184 -0.38 -11.05 5.87
C ALA A 184 -1.56 -12.00 6.17
N ARG A 185 -1.67 -13.14 5.47
CA ARG A 185 -2.75 -14.12 5.71
C ARG A 185 -2.70 -14.78 7.09
N ARG A 186 -1.54 -14.81 7.76
CA ARG A 186 -1.42 -15.31 9.14
C ARG A 186 -2.28 -14.55 10.13
N TRP A 187 -2.61 -13.31 9.78
CA TRP A 187 -3.35 -12.39 10.63
C TRP A 187 -4.82 -12.27 10.23
N GLU A 188 -5.28 -13.10 9.29
CA GLU A 188 -6.68 -13.27 8.98
C GLU A 188 -7.40 -13.90 10.18
N GLY A 189 -8.52 -13.31 10.58
CA GLY A 189 -9.26 -13.81 11.72
C GLY A 189 -10.43 -12.92 12.10
N PRO A 190 -11.36 -13.45 12.91
CA PRO A 190 -12.54 -12.69 13.30
C PRO A 190 -12.13 -11.46 14.09
N ILE A 191 -12.61 -10.29 13.67
CA ILE A 191 -12.51 -9.07 14.45
C ILE A 191 -13.35 -9.30 15.70
N ARG A 192 -12.70 -9.47 16.85
CA ARG A 192 -13.42 -9.66 18.11
C ARG A 192 -14.15 -8.36 18.44
N GLY A 193 -15.47 -8.44 18.58
CA GLY A 193 -16.32 -7.34 19.04
C GLY A 193 -15.97 -6.86 20.46
N GLY A 194 -16.70 -5.89 20.97
CA GLY A 194 -16.54 -5.35 22.34
C GLY A 194 -16.05 -3.91 22.36
N ASP A 195 -16.10 -3.33 23.56
CA ASP A 195 -15.90 -1.90 23.83
C ASP A 195 -14.64 -1.33 23.15
N LEU A 196 -14.88 -0.46 22.17
CA LEU A 196 -13.84 0.21 21.39
C LEU A 196 -12.98 1.12 22.26
N GLN A 197 -13.60 1.86 23.19
CA GLN A 197 -12.87 2.80 24.05
C GLN A 197 -11.90 2.03 24.95
N ARG A 198 -12.37 0.95 25.56
CA ARG A 198 -11.51 0.08 26.39
C ARG A 198 -10.35 -0.52 25.59
N LYS A 199 -10.58 -0.90 24.33
CA LYS A 199 -9.51 -1.38 23.44
C LYS A 199 -8.50 -0.29 23.12
N LEU A 200 -8.96 0.91 22.79
CA LEU A 200 -8.08 2.05 22.51
C LEU A 200 -7.22 2.39 23.72
N ASP A 201 -7.81 2.45 24.92
CA ASP A 201 -7.07 2.74 26.14
C ASP A 201 -6.07 1.63 26.50
N HIS A 202 -6.42 0.37 26.20
CA HIS A 202 -5.47 -0.73 26.32
C HIS A 202 -4.26 -0.59 25.38
N TYR A 203 -4.50 -0.32 24.10
CA TYR A 203 -3.42 -0.17 23.12
C TYR A 203 -2.56 1.07 23.38
N ARG A 204 -3.15 2.19 23.81
CA ARG A 204 -2.38 3.39 24.22
C ARG A 204 -1.40 3.06 25.34
N ARG A 205 -1.86 2.40 26.41
CA ARG A 205 -0.98 1.97 27.50
C ARG A 205 0.13 1.03 27.06
N LEU A 206 -0.16 0.10 26.14
CA LEU A 206 0.88 -0.76 25.56
C LEU A 206 1.90 0.05 24.75
N LEU A 207 1.43 1.00 23.94
CA LEU A 207 2.27 1.86 23.12
C LEU A 207 3.16 2.77 23.97
N ASP A 208 2.63 3.34 25.04
CA ASP A 208 3.36 4.21 25.97
C ASP A 208 4.48 3.45 26.69
N GLY A 209 4.27 2.17 26.98
CA GLY A 209 5.25 1.28 27.63
C GLY A 209 6.26 0.63 26.68
N PHE A 210 6.17 0.84 25.36
CA PHE A 210 7.03 0.12 24.43
C PHE A 210 8.50 0.54 24.50
N THR A 211 9.33 -0.49 24.50
CA THR A 211 10.79 -0.40 24.39
C THR A 211 11.28 -1.31 23.27
N ALA A 212 12.53 -1.15 22.86
CA ALA A 212 13.16 -1.98 21.82
C ALA A 212 13.15 -3.49 22.14
N ALA A 213 13.02 -3.87 23.41
CA ALA A 213 12.97 -5.27 23.85
C ALA A 213 11.64 -5.98 23.51
N HIS A 214 10.60 -5.20 23.22
CA HIS A 214 9.28 -5.73 22.86
C HIS A 214 9.09 -5.91 21.34
N VAL A 215 10.08 -5.48 20.56
CA VAL A 215 10.05 -5.53 19.09
C VAL A 215 10.74 -6.82 18.64
N ASP A 216 10.06 -7.59 17.79
CA ASP A 216 10.72 -8.61 16.99
C ASP A 216 11.38 -7.93 15.80
N TRP A 217 12.70 -7.78 15.82
CA TRP A 217 13.44 -7.07 14.79
C TRP A 217 13.66 -7.90 13.52
N LEU A 218 13.45 -9.22 13.57
CA LEU A 218 13.75 -10.13 12.48
C LEU A 218 12.60 -11.15 12.27
N PRO A 219 11.35 -10.69 12.07
CA PRO A 219 10.20 -11.60 11.97
C PRO A 219 10.25 -12.52 10.73
N PHE A 220 11.06 -12.16 9.73
CA PHE A 220 11.28 -12.93 8.50
C PHE A 220 12.58 -13.75 8.52
N GLY A 221 13.25 -13.80 9.68
CA GLY A 221 14.56 -14.44 9.83
C GLY A 221 15.74 -13.50 9.58
N ALA A 222 16.94 -14.04 9.74
CA ALA A 222 18.17 -13.27 9.61
C ALA A 222 18.45 -12.87 8.16
N ASN A 223 18.88 -11.61 7.97
CA ASN A 223 19.30 -11.05 6.70
C ASN A 223 18.23 -11.14 5.59
N PRO A 224 17.06 -10.46 5.76
CA PRO A 224 15.99 -10.45 4.77
C PRO A 224 16.43 -9.87 3.41
N SER A 225 17.51 -9.09 3.38
CA SER A 225 18.09 -8.56 2.15
C SER A 225 18.69 -9.63 1.22
N ARG A 226 18.97 -10.85 1.71
CA ARG A 226 19.36 -11.96 0.84
C ARG A 226 18.22 -12.40 -0.07
N ALA A 227 17.00 -12.47 0.48
CA ALA A 227 15.80 -12.80 -0.28
C ALA A 227 15.38 -11.63 -1.19
N PHE A 228 15.52 -10.39 -0.70
CA PHE A 228 15.14 -9.19 -1.42
C PHE A 228 16.24 -8.11 -1.39
N PRO A 229 17.26 -8.21 -2.27
CA PRO A 229 18.42 -7.30 -2.28
C PRO A 229 18.05 -5.83 -2.47
N ARG A 230 16.95 -5.56 -3.16
CA ARG A 230 16.42 -4.20 -3.38
C ARG A 230 16.05 -3.48 -2.09
N SER A 231 15.88 -4.19 -0.99
CA SER A 231 15.66 -3.60 0.33
C SER A 231 16.85 -2.82 0.89
N LEU A 232 18.04 -2.98 0.30
CA LEU A 232 19.22 -2.16 0.63
C LEU A 232 19.39 -0.94 -0.28
N TYR A 233 18.45 -0.72 -1.22
CA TYR A 233 18.44 0.48 -2.06
C TYR A 233 18.43 1.73 -1.18
N ARG A 234 19.18 2.76 -1.57
CA ARG A 234 19.16 4.09 -0.95
C ARG A 234 18.86 5.11 -2.04
N GLY A 235 17.81 5.88 -1.87
CA GLY A 235 17.38 6.86 -2.86
C GLY A 235 15.89 7.14 -2.80
N VAL A 236 15.29 7.48 -3.94
CA VAL A 236 13.86 7.81 -4.01
C VAL A 236 13.07 6.60 -4.51
N ILE A 237 11.99 6.26 -3.82
CA ILE A 237 10.91 5.39 -4.32
C ILE A 237 9.75 6.27 -4.80
N ARG A 238 9.08 5.88 -5.88
CA ARG A 238 8.06 6.73 -6.50
C ARG A 238 6.88 5.95 -7.06
N VAL A 239 5.74 6.62 -7.07
CA VAL A 239 4.52 6.23 -7.78
C VAL A 239 3.81 7.48 -8.25
N TYR A 240 3.47 7.55 -9.53
CA TYR A 240 2.81 8.71 -10.11
C TYR A 240 3.55 10.02 -9.75
N ASP A 241 2.91 10.95 -9.05
CA ASP A 241 3.46 12.24 -8.59
C ASP A 241 3.99 12.20 -7.14
N VAL A 242 4.00 11.02 -6.51
CA VAL A 242 4.56 10.79 -5.19
C VAL A 242 5.99 10.28 -5.32
N ALA A 243 6.90 10.99 -4.65
CA ALA A 243 8.30 10.62 -4.49
C ALA A 243 8.63 10.71 -3.00
N GLU A 244 9.22 9.65 -2.45
CA GLU A 244 9.58 9.54 -1.04
C GLU A 244 11.00 9.00 -0.91
N THR A 245 11.74 9.53 0.05
CA THR A 245 13.09 9.05 0.38
C THR A 245 13.00 7.68 1.04
N TYR A 246 13.79 6.74 0.54
CA TYR A 246 13.98 5.41 1.10
C TYR A 246 15.44 5.26 1.51
N ASP A 247 15.68 5.15 2.81
CA ASP A 247 17.01 5.02 3.39
C ASP A 247 17.06 3.91 4.46
N PRO A 248 17.53 2.70 4.12
CA PRO A 248 17.58 1.59 5.05
C PRO A 248 18.67 1.76 6.13
N SER A 249 19.61 2.70 6.00
CA SER A 249 20.63 2.96 7.04
C SER A 249 20.02 3.48 8.35
N ARG A 250 18.79 3.97 8.29
CA ARG A 250 17.98 4.45 9.40
C ARG A 250 17.36 3.33 10.22
N VAL A 251 17.18 2.15 9.63
CA VAL A 251 16.41 1.05 10.22
C VAL A 251 17.17 -0.27 10.23
N LEU A 252 18.49 -0.20 10.41
CA LEU A 252 19.44 -1.31 10.31
C LEU A 252 19.09 -2.53 11.18
N ARG A 253 18.41 -2.33 12.31
CA ARG A 253 17.94 -3.45 13.15
C ARG A 253 16.97 -4.37 12.43
N GLN A 254 16.11 -3.84 11.56
CA GLN A 254 15.17 -4.63 10.73
C GLN A 254 15.90 -5.51 9.69
N PHE A 255 17.19 -5.27 9.49
CA PHE A 255 18.06 -6.06 8.61
C PHE A 255 19.01 -6.98 9.39
N GLY A 256 18.96 -6.97 10.72
CA GLY A 256 19.84 -7.75 11.60
C GLY A 256 21.19 -7.09 11.89
N TYR A 257 21.33 -5.79 11.58
CA TYR A 257 22.53 -5.03 11.86
C TYR A 257 22.38 -4.14 13.10
N ARG A 258 23.50 -3.70 13.66
CA ARG A 258 23.51 -2.73 14.76
C ARG A 258 23.15 -1.34 14.21
N GLN A 259 22.14 -0.70 14.79
CA GLN A 259 21.80 0.69 14.45
C GLN A 259 22.93 1.64 14.86
N VAL A 260 23.41 2.42 13.90
CA VAL A 260 24.31 3.56 14.12
C VAL A 260 23.51 4.87 14.04
N ILE A 261 24.11 5.98 14.47
CA ILE A 261 23.49 7.31 14.31
C ILE A 261 23.42 7.60 12.80
N PRO A 262 22.23 7.78 12.22
CA PRO A 262 22.09 8.05 10.79
C PRO A 262 22.51 9.49 10.48
N ASP A 263 22.97 9.72 9.25
CA ASP A 263 23.23 11.06 8.72
C ASP A 263 21.95 11.93 8.75
N PRO A 264 22.03 13.27 8.67
CA PRO A 264 20.84 14.11 8.47
C PRO A 264 20.11 13.79 7.15
N VAL A 265 18.78 14.00 7.09
CA VAL A 265 18.03 13.92 5.82
C VAL A 265 18.35 15.19 5.02
N ILE A 266 18.88 15.02 3.80
CA ILE A 266 19.10 16.11 2.82
C ILE A 266 17.78 16.41 2.10
#